data_AF-A0A640S7K3-F1
#
_entry.id   AF-A0A640S7K3-F1
#
_cell.length_a   1.000
_cell.length_b   1.000
_cell.length_c   1.000
_cell.angle_alpha   90.00
_cell.angle_beta   90.00
_cell.angle_gamma   90.00
#
_symmetry.space_group_name_H-M   'P 1'
#
loop_
_entity.id
_entity.type
_entity.pdbx_description
1 polymer ?
#
loop_
_entity_poly.entity_id
_entity_poly.type
_entity_poly.pdbx_seq_one_letter_code
_entity_poly.pdbx_strand_id
1 'polypeptide(L)' 'MNSTRRDADHALAYPEPAASPLWHRQGPQPRPLTPQQQRRNRELLVLTDGHAATQRT' A
#
# COMPACT_ATOMS: atom_id res chain seq x y z
N MET A 1 19.90 -20.90 26.35
CA MET A 1 19.54 -19.46 26.44
C MET A 1 20.48 -18.69 25.51
N ASN A 2 20.04 -18.42 24.29
CA ASN A 2 20.82 -17.71 23.26
C ASN A 2 19.93 -16.64 22.62
N SER A 3 19.52 -15.67 23.43
CA SER A 3 18.48 -14.69 23.06
C SER A 3 18.94 -13.24 23.17
N THR A 4 20.24 -12.96 23.16
CA THR A 4 20.76 -11.60 23.41
C THR A 4 21.44 -10.94 22.20
N ARG A 5 21.62 -11.64 21.08
CA ARG A 5 22.35 -11.09 19.92
C ARG A 5 21.48 -10.34 18.90
N ARG A 6 20.15 -10.46 18.97
CA ARG A 6 19.23 -9.72 18.07
C ARG A 6 18.80 -8.36 18.61
N ASP A 7 19.06 -8.08 19.89
CA ASP A 7 18.59 -6.87 20.58
C ASP A 7 19.57 -5.69 20.42
N ALA A 8 20.85 -5.98 20.14
CA ALA A 8 21.91 -4.97 20.06
C ALA A 8 21.92 -4.16 18.74
N ASP A 9 21.35 -4.68 17.65
CA ASP A 9 21.30 -3.99 16.36
C ASP A 9 20.14 -2.98 16.25
N HIS A 10 19.22 -2.97 17.22
CA HIS A 10 18.09 -2.04 17.24
C HIS A 10 18.49 -0.60 17.58
N ALA A 11 19.66 -0.41 18.21
CA ALA A 11 20.22 0.90 18.55
C ALA A 11 20.89 1.61 17.36
N LEU A 12 21.21 0.88 16.29
CA LEU A 12 21.75 1.41 15.03
C LEU A 12 20.68 1.59 13.95
N ALA A 13 19.47 1.05 14.19
CA ALA A 13 18.33 1.31 13.33
C ALA A 13 17.82 2.72 13.61
N TYR A 14 17.76 3.57 12.57
CA TYR A 14 16.90 4.74 12.63
C TYR A 14 15.51 4.28 13.10
N PRO A 15 14.88 4.99 14.04
CA PRO A 15 13.52 4.63 14.44
C PRO A 15 12.66 4.61 13.18
N GLU A 16 11.77 3.61 13.06
CA GLU A 16 10.74 3.67 12.03
C GLU A 16 10.06 5.04 12.18
N PRO A 17 10.02 5.88 11.13
CA PRO A 17 9.29 7.12 11.22
C PRO A 17 7.86 6.75 11.57
N ALA A 18 7.32 7.35 12.62
CA ALA A 18 5.93 7.14 12.97
C ALA A 18 5.09 7.31 11.71
N ALA A 19 4.20 6.34 11.46
CA ALA A 19 3.28 6.35 10.33
C ALA A 19 2.77 7.79 10.13
N SER A 20 3.01 8.34 8.93
CA SER A 20 2.60 9.71 8.65
C SER A 20 1.13 9.85 9.04
N PRO A 21 0.73 10.86 9.83
CA PRO A 21 -0.69 11.05 10.18
C PRO A 21 -1.60 11.13 8.95
N LEU A 22 -1.03 11.44 7.78
CA LEU A 22 -1.68 11.49 6.48
C LEU A 22 -1.96 10.12 5.85
N TRP A 23 -1.30 9.05 6.31
CA TRP A 23 -1.60 7.68 5.91
C TRP A 23 -2.99 7.26 6.38
N HIS A 24 -3.39 7.72 7.57
CA HIS A 24 -4.77 7.64 8.03
C HIS A 24 -5.56 8.79 7.38
N ARG A 25 -5.99 8.60 6.13
CA ARG A 25 -6.93 9.52 5.48
C ARG A 25 -8.26 9.53 6.25
N GLN A 26 -8.38 10.43 7.22
CA GLN A 26 -9.67 10.90 7.75
C GLN A 26 -10.25 11.95 6.79
N GLY A 27 -10.46 11.52 5.54
CA GLY A 27 -11.14 12.33 4.52
C GLY A 27 -12.59 11.91 4.36
N PRO A 28 -13.43 12.73 3.71
CA PRO A 28 -14.78 12.31 3.34
C PRO A 28 -14.70 10.99 2.57
N GLN A 29 -15.56 10.04 2.96
CA GLN A 29 -15.60 8.73 2.34
C GLN A 29 -15.86 8.88 0.83
N PRO A 30 -15.11 8.19 -0.04
CA PRO A 30 -15.36 8.27 -1.47
C PRO A 30 -16.80 7.88 -1.76
N ARG A 31 -17.42 8.62 -2.68
CA ARG A 31 -18.79 8.30 -3.14
C ARG A 31 -18.82 6.87 -3.67
N PRO A 32 -19.87 6.09 -3.35
CA PRO A 32 -19.99 4.73 -3.87
C PRO A 32 -20.06 4.76 -5.40
N LEU A 33 -19.41 3.79 -6.04
CA LEU A 33 -19.42 3.66 -7.49
C LEU A 33 -20.79 3.18 -7.96
N THR A 34 -21.31 3.80 -9.01
CA THR A 34 -22.52 3.30 -9.67
C THR A 34 -22.24 1.94 -10.35
N PRO A 35 -23.26 1.10 -10.59
CA PRO A 35 -23.07 -0.20 -11.25
C PRO A 35 -22.35 -0.10 -12.61
N GLN A 36 -22.64 0.95 -13.38
CA GLN A 36 -21.98 1.21 -14.66
C GLN A 36 -20.49 1.56 -14.49
N GLN A 37 -20.16 2.35 -13.46
CA GLN A 37 -18.76 2.67 -13.14
C GLN A 37 -18.00 1.43 -12.70
N GLN A 38 -18.63 0.55 -11.91
CA GLN A 38 -18.00 -0.70 -11.49
C GLN A 38 -17.70 -1.61 -12.69
N ARG A 39 -18.63 -1.74 -13.64
CA ARG A 39 -18.42 -2.54 -14.85
C ARG A 39 -17.26 -2.00 -15.69
N ARG A 40 -17.25 -0.69 -15.97
CA ARG A 40 -16.16 -0.05 -16.72
C ARG A 40 -14.80 -0.20 -16.02
N ASN A 41 -14.76 -0.04 -14.69
CA ASN A 41 -13.51 -0.21 -13.94
C ASN A 41 -12.99 -1.65 -13.99
N ARG A 42 -13.89 -2.65 -13.96
CA ARG A 42 -13.50 -4.06 -14.14
C ARG A 42 -12.92 -4.33 -15.53
N GLU A 43 -13.56 -3.80 -16.57
CA GLU A 43 -13.05 -3.89 -17.94
C GLU A 43 -11.65 -3.27 -18.05
N LEU A 44 -11.42 -2.11 -17.42
CA LEU A 44 -10.10 -1.46 -17.37
C LEU A 44 -9.05 -2.26 -16.59
N LEU A 45 -9.42 -2.89 -15.48
CA LEU A 45 -8.50 -3.74 -14.70
C LEU A 45 -8.01 -4.93 -15.53
N VAL A 46 -8.91 -5.60 -16.25
CA VAL A 46 -8.57 -6.72 -17.14
C VAL A 46 -7.61 -6.28 -18.25
N LEU A 47 -7.81 -5.08 -18.82
CA LEU A 47 -6.90 -4.52 -19.83
C LEU A 47 -5.53 -4.16 -19.26
N THR A 48 -5.45 -3.80 -17.98
CA THR A 48 -4.21 -3.34 -17.33
C THR A 48 -3.36 -4.49 -16.82
N ASP A 49 -3.95 -5.62 -16.43
CA ASP A 49 -3.20 -6.81 -15.99
C ASP A 49 -2.26 -7.36 -17.09
N GLY A 50 -2.57 -7.10 -18.37
CA GLY A 50 -1.65 -7.36 -19.49
C GLY A 50 -0.53 -6.32 -19.68
N HIS A 51 -0.67 -5.12 -19.10
CA HIS A 51 0.26 -3.99 -19.24
C HIS A 51 1.14 -3.75 -18.00
N ALA A 52 0.77 -4.28 -16.84
CA ALA A 52 1.53 -4.13 -15.58
C ALA A 52 2.88 -4.86 -15.59
N ALA A 53 3.10 -5.80 -16.51
CA ALA A 53 4.37 -6.47 -16.72
C ALA A 53 5.42 -5.57 -17.42
N THR A 54 5.00 -4.48 -18.07
CA THR A 54 5.87 -3.64 -18.92
C THR A 54 6.39 -2.38 -18.19
N GLN A 55 5.83 -2.00 -17.05
CA GLN A 55 6.21 -0.78 -16.32
C GLN A 55 7.10 -1.03 -15.09
N ARG A 56 7.67 -2.23 -14.94
CA ARG A 56 8.65 -2.58 -13.90
C ARG A 56 10.03 -2.69 -14.53
N THR A 57 10.61 -1.55 -14.93
CA THR A 57 12.02 -1.42 -15.34
C THR A 57 12.60 -0.13 -14.78
#